data_AF-A0A7X0NT71-F1
#
_entry.id   AF-A0A7X0NT71-F1
#
_cell.length_a   1.000
_cell.length_b   1.000
_cell.length_c   1.000
_cell.angle_alpha   90.00
_cell.angle_beta   90.00
_cell.angle_gamma   90.00
#
_symmetry.space_group_name_H-M   'P 1'
#
loop_
_entity.id
_entity.type
_entity.pdbx_description
1 polymer ?
#
loop_
_entity_poly.entity_id
_entity_poly.type
_entity_poly.pdbx_seq_one_letter_code
_entity_poly.pdbx_strand_id
1 'polypeptide(L)'
;MLIAVAVLAAAVVGAVAWWLRRNGASGGDPVGGEGPGTPGAGPGRGWELPLTSEAQAAFMEGLRAYHEGGGALRVSAEQGVLTTYEPPRLISLHLLADAFAARGDAALHDPQGTVETLLERLAAAERPGVLHLRPGWLEGEVDGLDAVRFAAAVGEAVRAGGWTAEAGVGALQVTVPDDENGEAPDRERGEERGENAPVSGGRTLTHVNGTPIKPLAAKGAVTGKEATGDAGGSARDASGTGDSRSGGSGAEVPGVDVSGVEVSGVDVSGVDGSGVGGSGAVPRVGAGEANTMMLDLARVLDLYREARAQRPDAGTETLLREVVPRLIAGGGPGVTWSRPPRPGELRTVLGSSPELR
;
A
#
# COMPACT_ATOMS: atom_id res chain seq x y z
N MET A 1 4.05 38.92 -40.08
CA MET A 1 3.05 38.50 -39.08
C MET A 1 1.97 37.56 -39.64
N LEU A 2 1.42 37.78 -40.83
CA LEU A 2 0.37 36.90 -41.41
C LEU A 2 0.79 35.42 -41.60
N ILE A 3 2.06 35.15 -41.92
CA ILE A 3 2.55 33.78 -42.13
C ILE A 3 2.59 32.97 -40.83
N ALA A 4 2.94 33.61 -39.70
CA ALA A 4 2.98 32.94 -38.39
C ALA A 4 1.57 32.55 -37.90
N VAL A 5 0.55 33.38 -38.19
CA VAL A 5 -0.85 33.08 -37.86
C VAL A 5 -1.38 31.92 -38.71
N ALA A 6 -1.00 31.86 -39.99
CA ALA A 6 -1.41 30.78 -40.89
C ALA A 6 -0.82 29.41 -40.48
N VAL A 7 0.44 29.37 -40.03
CA VAL A 7 1.09 28.13 -39.56
C VAL A 7 0.43 27.63 -38.26
N LEU A 8 0.11 28.55 -37.34
CA LEU A 8 -0.58 28.19 -36.09
C LEU A 8 -1.99 27.65 -36.36
N ALA A 9 -2.74 28.28 -37.28
CA ALA A 9 -4.07 27.83 -37.65
C ALA A 9 -4.05 26.44 -38.33
N ALA A 10 -3.07 26.18 -39.20
CA ALA A 10 -2.91 24.88 -39.85
C ALA A 10 -2.57 23.75 -38.87
N ALA A 11 -1.75 24.03 -37.85
CA ALA A 11 -1.42 23.07 -36.80
C ALA A 11 -2.64 22.71 -35.94
N VAL A 12 -3.45 23.71 -35.56
CA VAL A 12 -4.69 23.49 -34.80
C VAL A 12 -5.71 22.68 -35.60
N VAL A 13 -5.89 22.99 -36.89
CA VAL A 13 -6.81 22.24 -37.76
C VAL A 13 -6.32 20.81 -37.98
N GLY A 14 -5.01 20.59 -38.10
CA GLY A 14 -4.41 19.25 -38.19
C GLY A 14 -4.64 18.41 -36.93
N ALA A 15 -4.49 19.01 -35.75
CA ALA A 15 -4.75 18.35 -34.47
C ALA A 15 -6.23 17.97 -34.29
N VAL A 16 -7.16 18.88 -34.64
CA VAL A 16 -8.61 18.64 -34.56
C VAL A 16 -9.05 17.58 -35.58
N ALA A 17 -8.53 17.62 -36.80
CA ALA A 17 -8.83 16.61 -37.82
C ALA A 17 -8.28 15.23 -37.46
N TRP A 18 -7.08 15.16 -36.86
CA TRP A 18 -6.50 13.92 -36.36
C TRP A 18 -7.30 13.34 -35.19
N TRP A 19 -7.77 14.19 -34.28
CA TRP A 19 -8.62 13.80 -33.15
C TRP A 19 -10.00 13.29 -33.60
N LEU A 20 -10.64 13.96 -34.56
CA LEU A 20 -11.93 13.51 -35.14
C LEU A 20 -11.79 12.19 -35.91
N ARG A 21 -10.66 11.96 -36.59
CA ARG A 21 -10.39 10.69 -37.30
C ARG A 21 -10.19 9.52 -36.33
N ARG A 22 -9.64 9.77 -35.15
CA ARG A 22 -9.44 8.75 -34.11
C ARG A 22 -10.75 8.37 -33.41
N ASN A 23 -11.69 9.30 -33.30
CA ASN A 23 -12.96 9.11 -32.59
C ASN A 23 -14.14 8.75 -33.52
N GLY A 24 -13.99 8.85 -34.84
CA GLY A 24 -15.08 8.70 -35.82
C GLY A 24 -15.43 7.27 -36.27
N ALA A 25 -14.84 6.22 -35.71
CA ALA A 25 -15.06 4.84 -36.18
C ALA A 25 -16.25 4.10 -35.53
N SER A 26 -17.04 4.74 -34.65
CA SER A 26 -18.13 4.08 -33.91
C SER A 26 -19.52 4.65 -34.24
N GLY A 27 -19.82 4.79 -35.54
CA GLY A 27 -21.13 5.21 -36.03
C GLY A 27 -21.57 4.39 -37.23
N GLY A 28 -21.79 3.08 -37.03
CA GLY A 28 -22.41 2.21 -38.02
C GLY A 28 -23.59 1.49 -37.37
N ASP A 29 -24.79 1.71 -37.92
CA ASP A 29 -26.05 1.13 -37.46
C ASP A 29 -26.03 -0.40 -37.33
N PRO A 30 -26.74 -0.97 -36.34
CA PRO A 30 -26.74 -2.40 -36.07
C PRO A 30 -27.67 -3.14 -37.03
N VAL A 31 -27.10 -3.77 -38.05
CA VAL A 31 -27.77 -4.89 -38.73
C VAL A 31 -27.21 -6.18 -38.14
N GLY A 32 -28.11 -6.97 -37.56
CA GLY A 32 -27.83 -8.11 -36.69
C GLY A 32 -26.82 -9.10 -37.25
N GLY A 33 -25.68 -9.17 -36.57
CA GLY A 33 -24.80 -10.32 -36.58
C GLY A 33 -24.42 -10.59 -35.15
N GLU A 34 -24.70 -11.78 -34.65
CA GLU A 34 -24.09 -12.35 -33.45
C GLU A 34 -22.58 -12.45 -33.71
N GLY A 35 -21.90 -11.32 -33.56
CA GLY A 35 -20.45 -11.20 -33.69
C GLY A 35 -19.77 -11.79 -32.45
N PRO A 36 -18.56 -12.35 -32.62
CA PRO A 36 -17.77 -12.88 -31.52
C PRO A 36 -17.61 -11.79 -30.46
N GLY A 37 -17.98 -12.12 -29.23
CA GLY A 37 -18.21 -11.18 -28.14
C GLY A 37 -17.17 -10.07 -28.09
N THR A 38 -17.65 -8.84 -28.10
CA THR A 38 -16.86 -7.65 -27.77
C THR A 38 -16.05 -8.00 -26.52
N PRO A 39 -14.71 -7.90 -26.55
CA PRO A 39 -13.88 -8.19 -25.39
C PRO A 39 -14.42 -7.34 -24.25
N GLY A 40 -15.08 -7.99 -23.30
CA GLY A 40 -15.80 -7.33 -22.24
C GLY A 40 -14.81 -6.41 -21.54
N ALA A 41 -15.11 -5.11 -21.53
CA ALA A 41 -14.41 -4.17 -20.67
C ALA A 41 -14.40 -4.81 -19.29
N GLY A 42 -13.22 -5.21 -18.84
CA GLY A 42 -13.05 -5.82 -17.52
C GLY A 42 -13.66 -4.89 -16.48
N PRO A 43 -14.13 -5.41 -15.34
CA PRO A 43 -14.57 -4.55 -14.24
C PRO A 43 -13.49 -3.49 -14.00
N GLY A 44 -13.88 -2.22 -14.15
CA GLY A 44 -12.96 -1.09 -13.99
C GLY A 44 -12.29 -1.19 -12.62
N ARG A 45 -10.99 -0.94 -12.59
CA ARG A 45 -10.22 -0.95 -11.33
C ARG A 45 -10.67 0.28 -10.53
N GLY A 46 -10.75 0.24 -9.21
CA GLY A 46 -11.33 1.36 -8.46
C GLY A 46 -10.53 2.65 -8.51
N TRP A 47 -9.22 2.56 -8.74
CA TRP A 47 -8.41 3.77 -8.97
C TRP A 47 -8.73 4.45 -10.30
N GLU A 48 -9.42 3.76 -11.22
CA GLU A 48 -9.89 4.32 -12.49
C GLU A 48 -11.22 5.08 -12.32
N LEU A 49 -12.00 4.80 -11.27
CA LEU A 49 -13.28 5.48 -10.98
C LEU A 49 -13.21 7.02 -10.95
N PRO A 50 -12.17 7.67 -10.40
CA PRO A 50 -12.06 9.13 -10.45
C PRO A 50 -11.72 9.69 -11.84
N LEU A 51 -11.33 8.86 -12.81
CA LEU A 51 -10.89 9.29 -14.13
C LEU A 51 -11.98 9.06 -15.17
N THR A 52 -12.20 10.05 -16.04
CA THR A 52 -12.90 9.81 -17.31
C THR A 52 -12.05 8.88 -18.18
N SER A 53 -12.64 8.19 -19.16
CA SER A 53 -11.87 7.31 -20.05
C SER A 53 -10.73 8.05 -20.80
N GLU A 54 -10.95 9.33 -21.13
CA GLU A 54 -9.91 10.18 -21.72
C GLU A 54 -8.80 10.51 -20.71
N ALA A 55 -9.16 10.88 -19.48
CA ALA A 55 -8.19 11.15 -18.42
C ALA A 55 -7.40 9.91 -18.01
N GLN A 56 -8.03 8.73 -18.00
CA GLN A 56 -7.37 7.45 -17.77
C GLN A 56 -6.34 7.16 -18.87
N ALA A 57 -6.71 7.34 -20.14
CA ALA A 57 -5.79 7.15 -21.25
C ALA A 57 -4.59 8.11 -21.18
N ALA A 58 -4.85 9.39 -20.90
CA ALA A 58 -3.81 10.39 -20.72
C ALA A 58 -2.91 10.07 -19.51
N PHE A 59 -3.49 9.65 -18.39
CA PHE A 59 -2.76 9.26 -17.19
C PHE A 59 -1.82 8.09 -17.44
N MET A 60 -2.31 7.03 -18.09
CA MET A 60 -1.49 5.86 -18.45
C MET A 60 -0.40 6.21 -19.46
N GLU A 61 -0.68 7.11 -20.41
CA GLU A 61 0.33 7.64 -21.33
C GLU A 61 1.41 8.43 -20.59
N GLY A 62 1.04 9.26 -19.62
CA GLY A 62 1.98 10.00 -18.78
C GLY A 62 2.90 9.09 -17.97
N LEU A 63 2.36 8.02 -17.36
CA LEU A 63 3.14 7.00 -16.65
C LEU A 63 4.10 6.26 -17.59
N ARG A 64 3.65 5.90 -18.80
CA ARG A 64 4.49 5.26 -19.82
C ARG A 64 5.62 6.18 -20.26
N ALA A 65 5.31 7.42 -20.61
CA ALA A 65 6.29 8.40 -21.08
C ALA A 65 7.33 8.73 -20.00
N TYR A 66 6.92 8.83 -18.73
CA TYR A 66 7.85 8.98 -17.60
C TYR A 66 8.80 7.77 -17.50
N HIS A 67 8.28 6.55 -17.68
CA HIS A 67 9.11 5.35 -17.65
C HIS A 67 10.13 5.31 -18.79
N GLU A 68 9.69 5.60 -20.02
CA GLU A 68 10.54 5.65 -21.21
C GLU A 68 11.58 6.79 -21.12
N GLY A 69 11.27 7.87 -20.40
CA GLY A 69 12.18 8.97 -20.09
C GLY A 69 13.29 8.65 -19.08
N GLY A 70 13.40 7.40 -18.62
CA GLY A 70 14.41 6.95 -17.65
C GLY A 70 13.89 6.84 -16.21
N GLY A 71 12.63 7.15 -15.97
CA GLY A 71 11.99 6.93 -14.68
C GLY A 71 11.79 5.44 -14.40
N ALA A 72 12.61 4.85 -13.54
CA ALA A 72 12.41 3.46 -13.13
C ALA A 72 11.15 3.34 -12.25
N LEU A 73 10.02 2.94 -12.86
CA LEU A 73 8.77 2.64 -12.17
C LEU A 73 8.17 1.32 -12.63
N ARG A 74 7.32 0.74 -11.78
CA ARG A 74 6.50 -0.44 -12.07
C ARG A 74 5.07 -0.15 -11.63
N VAL A 75 4.12 -0.37 -12.53
CA VAL A 75 2.69 -0.21 -12.27
C VAL A 75 2.08 -1.57 -11.95
N SER A 76 1.58 -1.76 -10.73
CA SER A 76 0.72 -2.90 -10.39
C SER A 76 -0.73 -2.44 -10.37
N ALA A 77 -1.36 -2.48 -11.54
CA ALA A 77 -2.72 -1.98 -11.70
C ALA A 77 -3.73 -2.81 -10.88
N GLU A 78 -3.50 -4.11 -10.63
CA GLU A 78 -4.42 -4.97 -9.86
C GLU A 78 -4.42 -4.59 -8.37
N GLN A 79 -3.26 -4.21 -7.87
CA GLN A 79 -3.07 -3.82 -6.46
C GLN A 79 -3.32 -2.32 -6.25
N GLY A 80 -3.41 -1.53 -7.33
CA GLY A 80 -3.52 -0.08 -7.22
C GLY A 80 -2.25 0.56 -6.66
N VAL A 81 -1.08 0.00 -6.96
CA VAL A 81 0.23 0.42 -6.42
C VAL A 81 1.22 0.71 -7.55
N LEU A 82 1.96 1.80 -7.38
CA LEU A 82 3.08 2.20 -8.21
C LEU A 82 4.38 2.07 -7.39
N THR A 83 5.34 1.30 -7.88
CA THR A 83 6.68 1.18 -7.29
C THR A 83 7.64 2.10 -8.03
N THR A 84 8.41 2.94 -7.34
CA THR A 84 9.58 3.64 -7.89
C THR A 84 10.84 3.02 -7.32
N TYR A 85 11.96 3.03 -8.04
CA TYR A 85 13.20 2.36 -7.59
C TYR A 85 14.31 3.32 -7.09
N GLU A 86 14.30 4.59 -7.51
CA GLU A 86 15.35 5.56 -7.16
C GLU A 86 14.76 6.90 -6.71
N PRO A 87 14.63 7.14 -5.39
CA PRO A 87 14.72 6.16 -4.30
C PRO A 87 13.51 5.19 -4.29
N PRO A 88 13.63 4.04 -3.58
CA PRO A 88 12.58 3.04 -3.55
C PRO A 88 11.35 3.52 -2.77
N ARG A 89 10.18 3.51 -3.40
CA ARG A 89 8.91 3.95 -2.80
C ARG A 89 7.74 3.16 -3.35
N LEU A 90 6.66 3.07 -2.57
CA LEU A 90 5.35 2.63 -3.03
C LEU A 90 4.36 3.80 -2.97
N ILE A 91 3.61 4.01 -4.03
CA ILE A 91 2.64 5.10 -4.17
C ILE A 91 1.29 4.50 -4.58
N SER A 92 0.23 4.89 -3.89
CA SER A 92 -1.14 4.54 -4.25
C SER A 92 -1.50 5.14 -5.61
N LEU A 93 -1.96 4.28 -6.53
CA LEU A 93 -2.50 4.73 -7.81
C LEU A 93 -3.80 5.52 -7.62
N HIS A 94 -4.58 5.28 -6.56
CA HIS A 94 -5.76 6.10 -6.25
C HIS A 94 -5.37 7.54 -5.94
N LEU A 95 -4.36 7.71 -5.08
CA LEU A 95 -3.85 9.05 -4.71
C LEU A 95 -3.29 9.78 -5.93
N LEU A 96 -2.55 9.08 -6.78
CA LEU A 96 -1.96 9.65 -7.99
C LEU A 96 -3.04 9.99 -9.03
N ALA A 97 -4.03 9.11 -9.24
CA ALA A 97 -5.17 9.32 -10.13
C ALA A 97 -6.05 10.49 -9.70
N ASP A 98 -6.40 10.60 -8.41
CA ASP A 98 -7.15 11.74 -7.86
C ASP A 98 -6.39 13.05 -8.07
N ALA A 99 -5.08 13.04 -7.83
CA ALA A 99 -4.24 14.21 -8.02
C ALA A 99 -4.08 14.59 -9.50
N PHE A 100 -4.11 13.62 -10.41
CA PHE A 100 -4.13 13.83 -11.86
C PHE A 100 -5.48 14.39 -12.32
N ALA A 101 -6.60 13.80 -11.87
CA ALA A 101 -7.95 14.27 -12.15
C ALA A 101 -8.14 15.72 -11.70
N ALA A 102 -7.62 16.08 -10.51
CA ALA A 102 -7.69 17.43 -9.97
C ALA A 102 -6.96 18.49 -10.80
N ARG A 103 -6.07 18.10 -11.73
CA ARG A 103 -5.42 19.02 -12.67
C ARG A 103 -6.28 19.32 -13.90
N GLY A 104 -7.33 18.53 -14.15
CA GLY A 104 -8.28 18.74 -15.25
C GLY A 104 -7.60 18.77 -16.62
N ASP A 105 -8.03 19.71 -17.46
CA ASP A 105 -7.56 19.83 -18.85
C ASP A 105 -6.04 19.99 -18.97
N ALA A 106 -5.37 20.61 -17.99
CA ALA A 106 -3.91 20.76 -18.02
C ALA A 106 -3.19 19.41 -18.06
N ALA A 107 -3.72 18.41 -17.36
CA ALA A 107 -3.17 17.06 -17.35
C ALA A 107 -3.40 16.30 -18.67
N LEU A 108 -4.47 16.64 -19.39
CA LEU A 108 -4.74 16.04 -20.70
C LEU A 108 -3.82 16.60 -21.78
N HIS A 109 -3.43 17.87 -21.69
CA HIS A 109 -2.54 18.53 -22.66
C HIS A 109 -1.07 18.15 -22.46
N ASP A 110 -0.64 17.95 -21.21
CA ASP A 110 0.71 17.51 -20.86
C ASP A 110 0.66 16.40 -19.79
N PRO A 111 0.32 15.16 -20.18
CA PRO A 111 0.21 14.06 -19.23
C PRO A 111 1.55 13.68 -18.61
N GLN A 112 2.64 13.72 -19.39
CA GLN A 112 3.97 13.37 -18.91
C GLN A 112 4.46 14.37 -17.86
N GLY A 113 4.49 15.66 -18.17
CA GLY A 113 4.96 16.68 -17.23
C GLY A 113 4.08 16.78 -15.99
N THR A 114 2.78 16.49 -16.14
CA THR A 114 1.87 16.37 -15.00
C THR A 114 2.23 15.20 -14.10
N VAL A 115 2.41 13.98 -14.65
CA VAL A 115 2.80 12.80 -13.87
C VAL A 115 4.13 13.01 -13.17
N GLU A 116 5.14 13.54 -13.87
CA GLU A 116 6.45 13.86 -13.29
C GLU A 116 6.32 14.81 -12.08
N THR A 117 5.62 15.93 -12.25
CA THR A 117 5.37 16.90 -11.17
C THR A 117 4.62 16.27 -9.99
N LEU A 118 3.66 15.38 -10.28
CA LEU A 118 2.89 14.71 -9.24
C LEU A 118 3.74 13.70 -8.47
N LEU A 119 4.56 12.91 -9.16
CA LEU A 119 5.47 11.96 -8.54
C LEU A 119 6.47 12.69 -7.65
N GLU A 120 7.14 13.74 -8.13
CA GLU A 120 8.07 14.53 -7.34
C GLU A 120 7.39 15.09 -6.07
N ARG A 121 6.20 15.68 -6.20
CA ARG A 121 5.45 16.27 -5.10
C ARG A 121 4.98 15.24 -4.06
N LEU A 122 4.46 14.09 -4.51
CA LEU A 122 3.98 13.03 -3.62
C LEU A 122 5.15 12.38 -2.88
N ALA A 123 6.27 12.21 -3.58
CA ALA A 123 7.44 11.52 -3.10
C ALA A 123 8.35 12.37 -2.17
N ALA A 124 7.98 13.63 -1.94
CA ALA A 124 8.69 14.53 -1.03
C ALA A 124 8.54 14.14 0.45
N ALA A 125 7.46 13.43 0.82
CA ALA A 125 7.22 13.03 2.21
C ALA A 125 6.28 11.82 2.32
N GLU A 126 6.60 10.93 3.26
CA GLU A 126 5.74 9.81 3.66
C GLU A 126 4.38 10.34 4.17
N ARG A 127 3.30 9.71 3.71
CA ARG A 127 1.92 10.13 4.00
C ARG A 127 0.95 8.98 3.70
N PRO A 128 -0.33 9.05 4.06
CA PRO A 128 -1.31 8.07 3.61
C PRO A 128 -1.28 7.91 2.08
N GLY A 129 -1.08 6.67 1.61
CA GLY A 129 -0.88 6.32 0.21
C GLY A 129 0.55 6.46 -0.34
N VAL A 130 1.55 6.88 0.45
CA VAL A 130 2.96 6.95 0.02
C VAL A 130 3.87 6.35 1.10
N LEU A 131 4.60 5.31 0.74
CA LEU A 131 5.56 4.63 1.60
C LEU A 131 6.97 4.80 1.08
N HIS A 132 7.88 5.27 1.93
CA HIS A 132 9.31 5.35 1.62
C HIS A 132 10.00 4.08 2.12
N LEU A 133 10.82 3.47 1.27
CA LEU A 133 11.51 2.23 1.59
C LEU A 133 13.00 2.51 1.81
N ARG A 134 13.63 1.73 2.70
CA ARG A 134 15.07 1.80 2.93
C ARG A 134 15.80 1.00 1.84
N PRO A 135 16.66 1.61 1.01
CA PRO A 135 17.50 0.84 0.09
C PRO A 135 18.44 -0.08 0.89
N GLY A 136 18.71 -1.28 0.37
CA GLY A 136 19.59 -2.25 1.07
C GLY A 136 19.09 -2.63 2.47
N TRP A 137 17.76 -2.71 2.66
CA TRP A 137 17.16 -2.84 4.00
C TRP A 137 17.64 -4.06 4.80
N LEU A 138 18.05 -5.14 4.12
CA LEU A 138 18.66 -6.32 4.72
C LEU A 138 19.87 -6.76 3.91
N GLU A 139 21.06 -6.60 4.49
CA GLU A 139 22.30 -7.19 4.00
C GLU A 139 22.61 -8.45 4.82
N GLY A 140 22.70 -9.61 4.15
CA GLY A 140 22.97 -10.89 4.79
C GLY A 140 21.72 -11.62 5.29
N GLU A 141 21.82 -12.23 6.48
CA GLU A 141 20.74 -13.03 7.07
C GLU A 141 20.41 -12.54 8.49
N VAL A 142 19.16 -12.71 8.89
CA VAL A 142 18.68 -12.51 10.27
C VAL A 142 18.05 -13.80 10.76
N ASP A 143 18.61 -14.40 11.81
CA ASP A 143 18.19 -15.71 12.34
C ASP A 143 18.12 -16.80 11.25
N GLY A 144 19.09 -16.79 10.32
CA GLY A 144 19.16 -17.71 9.17
C GLY A 144 18.17 -17.41 8.04
N LEU A 145 17.46 -16.28 8.09
CA LEU A 145 16.55 -15.82 7.05
C LEU A 145 17.24 -14.75 6.20
N ASP A 146 17.39 -15.04 4.91
CA ASP A 146 17.67 -14.02 3.90
C ASP A 146 16.45 -13.10 3.68
N ALA A 147 16.60 -12.09 2.81
CA ALA A 147 15.55 -11.12 2.52
C ALA A 147 14.25 -11.75 1.98
N VAL A 148 14.36 -12.78 1.15
CA VAL A 148 13.21 -13.45 0.54
C VAL A 148 12.46 -14.26 1.59
N ARG A 149 13.19 -15.05 2.40
CA ARG A 149 12.61 -15.85 3.47
C ARG A 149 12.02 -14.98 4.58
N PHE A 150 12.68 -13.87 4.93
CA PHE A 150 12.13 -12.92 5.88
C PHE A 150 10.83 -12.30 5.35
N ALA A 151 10.81 -11.83 4.11
CA ALA A 151 9.61 -11.27 3.49
C ALA A 151 8.44 -12.27 3.47
N ALA A 152 8.72 -13.54 3.13
CA ALA A 152 7.71 -14.61 3.17
C ALA A 152 7.21 -14.86 4.59
N ALA A 153 8.09 -14.92 5.59
CA ALA A 153 7.71 -15.09 6.98
C ALA A 153 6.84 -13.92 7.50
N VAL A 154 7.11 -12.69 7.06
CA VAL A 154 6.26 -11.52 7.33
C VAL A 154 4.91 -11.67 6.63
N GLY A 155 4.89 -12.09 5.36
CA GLY A 155 3.66 -12.37 4.61
C GLY A 155 2.75 -13.38 5.31
N GLU A 156 3.31 -14.52 5.75
CA GLU A 156 2.59 -15.54 6.52
C GLU A 156 2.11 -15.05 7.91
N ALA A 157 2.80 -14.08 8.50
CA ALA A 157 2.35 -13.45 9.75
C ALA A 157 1.15 -12.53 9.52
N VAL A 158 1.00 -11.94 8.32
CA VAL A 158 -0.19 -11.17 7.93
C VAL A 158 -1.29 -12.13 7.49
N ARG A 159 -2.27 -12.39 8.37
CA ARG A 159 -3.35 -13.37 8.15
C ARG A 159 -4.41 -12.94 7.12
N ALA A 160 -4.09 -12.03 6.20
CA ALA A 160 -5.04 -11.48 5.24
C ALA A 160 -4.70 -11.90 3.80
N GLY A 161 -5.67 -12.54 3.15
CA GLY A 161 -5.74 -12.70 1.70
C GLY A 161 -4.46 -13.21 1.03
N GLY A 162 -4.27 -12.81 -0.23
CA GLY A 162 -3.02 -13.02 -0.95
C GLY A 162 -2.05 -11.88 -0.68
N TRP A 163 -0.76 -12.20 -0.59
CA TRP A 163 0.31 -11.21 -0.46
C TRP A 163 1.35 -11.37 -1.57
N THR A 164 2.08 -10.30 -1.86
CA THR A 164 3.18 -10.27 -2.81
C THR A 164 4.33 -9.49 -2.20
N ALA A 165 5.53 -10.05 -2.24
CA ALA A 165 6.73 -9.42 -1.71
C ALA A 165 7.68 -9.00 -2.84
N GLU A 166 8.22 -7.79 -2.75
CA GLU A 166 9.38 -7.34 -3.52
C GLU A 166 10.58 -7.25 -2.56
N ALA A 167 11.14 -8.41 -2.21
CA ALA A 167 12.20 -8.53 -1.20
C ALA A 167 13.44 -7.67 -1.51
N GLY A 168 13.79 -7.49 -2.80
CA GLY A 168 14.91 -6.62 -3.18
C GLY A 168 14.69 -5.14 -2.88
N VAL A 169 13.43 -4.69 -2.87
CA VAL A 169 13.05 -3.30 -2.59
C VAL A 169 12.70 -3.10 -1.11
N GLY A 170 12.40 -4.19 -0.38
CA GLY A 170 11.96 -4.13 1.01
C GLY A 170 10.48 -3.85 1.19
N ALA A 171 9.68 -4.27 0.20
CA ALA A 171 8.24 -4.05 0.19
C ALA A 171 7.45 -5.35 0.34
N LEU A 172 6.36 -5.30 1.09
CA LEU A 172 5.31 -6.32 1.11
C LEU A 172 3.96 -5.65 0.79
N GLN A 173 3.23 -6.18 -0.17
CA GLN A 173 1.89 -5.75 -0.57
C GLN A 173 0.90 -6.85 -0.21
N VAL A 174 -0.16 -6.51 0.51
CA VAL A 174 -1.16 -7.46 1.00
C VAL A 174 -2.52 -7.06 0.46
N THR A 175 -3.13 -7.95 -0.32
CA THR A 175 -4.47 -7.77 -0.86
C THR A 175 -5.49 -8.15 0.20
N VAL A 176 -6.25 -7.17 0.67
CA VAL A 176 -7.27 -7.33 1.71
C VAL A 176 -8.64 -7.35 1.04
N PRO A 177 -9.35 -8.49 1.05
CA PRO A 177 -10.68 -8.56 0.48
C PRO A 177 -11.65 -7.68 1.28
N ASP A 178 -12.62 -7.08 0.58
CA ASP A 178 -13.71 -6.35 1.23
C ASP A 178 -14.60 -7.37 1.97
N ASP A 179 -14.71 -7.22 3.28
CA ASP A 179 -15.56 -8.06 4.12
C ASP A 179 -16.99 -7.49 4.12
N GLU A 180 -17.60 -7.39 2.93
CA GLU A 180 -18.99 -6.92 2.79
C GLU A 180 -19.98 -7.89 3.47
N ASN A 181 -19.58 -9.14 3.69
CA ASN A 181 -20.37 -10.13 4.44
C ASN A 181 -20.25 -9.97 5.97
N GLY A 182 -19.45 -9.01 6.45
CA GLY A 182 -19.38 -8.62 7.85
C GLY A 182 -20.59 -7.80 8.33
N GLU A 183 -21.70 -7.82 7.59
CA GLU A 183 -23.03 -7.46 8.08
C GLU A 183 -23.19 -8.19 9.42
N ALA A 184 -23.12 -7.43 10.51
CA ALA A 184 -23.12 -7.98 11.85
C ALA A 184 -24.29 -8.95 11.90
N PRO A 185 -24.05 -10.27 12.17
CA PRO A 185 -25.07 -11.29 12.03
C PRO A 185 -26.30 -10.74 12.72
N ASP A 186 -27.33 -10.47 11.92
CA ASP A 186 -28.54 -9.74 12.31
C ASP A 186 -28.80 -10.13 13.75
N ARG A 187 -28.51 -9.20 14.68
CA ARG A 187 -28.73 -9.42 16.09
C ARG A 187 -30.21 -9.66 16.16
N GLU A 188 -30.54 -10.94 16.23
CA GLU A 188 -31.82 -11.58 16.30
C GLU A 188 -32.90 -10.52 16.31
N ARG A 189 -33.43 -10.24 15.11
CA ARG A 189 -34.80 -9.77 14.92
C ARG A 189 -35.60 -10.51 15.98
N GLY A 190 -35.85 -9.81 17.08
CA GLY A 190 -36.44 -10.38 18.25
C GLY A 190 -37.68 -11.10 17.78
N GLU A 191 -37.69 -12.41 17.97
CA GLU A 191 -38.94 -13.12 18.07
C GLU A 191 -39.76 -12.31 19.09
N GLU A 192 -40.75 -11.59 18.58
CA GLU A 192 -41.94 -11.21 19.31
C GLU A 192 -42.64 -12.50 19.76
N ARG A 193 -42.01 -13.23 20.68
CA ARG A 193 -42.68 -14.28 21.43
C ARG A 193 -43.20 -13.61 22.68
N GLY A 194 -44.46 -13.18 22.57
CA GLY A 194 -45.13 -12.40 23.57
C GLY A 194 -45.13 -13.04 24.96
N GLU A 195 -45.03 -12.20 25.97
CA GLU A 195 -45.49 -12.51 27.32
C GLU A 195 -46.09 -11.26 27.96
N ASN A 196 -47.41 -11.27 28.10
CA ASN A 196 -48.16 -10.37 28.95
C ASN A 196 -47.80 -10.65 30.42
N ALA A 197 -47.16 -9.71 31.11
CA ALA A 197 -47.33 -9.53 32.56
C ALA A 197 -46.87 -8.13 33.03
N PRO A 198 -47.59 -7.47 33.96
CA PRO A 198 -47.22 -6.18 34.50
C PRO A 198 -46.44 -6.35 35.80
N VAL A 199 -45.27 -5.71 35.92
CA VAL A 199 -44.63 -5.49 37.24
C VAL A 199 -44.10 -4.07 37.35
N SER A 200 -44.66 -3.43 38.37
CA SER A 200 -44.39 -2.12 38.93
C SER A 200 -43.02 -2.02 39.61
N GLY A 201 -42.39 -0.84 39.51
CA GLY A 201 -41.78 -0.17 40.66
C GLY A 201 -40.25 -0.04 40.67
N GLY A 202 -39.77 1.20 40.59
CA GLY A 202 -38.39 1.53 41.00
C GLY A 202 -37.82 2.82 40.42
N ARG A 203 -38.30 3.98 40.87
CA ARG A 203 -37.80 5.33 40.53
C ARG A 203 -36.46 5.66 41.21
N THR A 204 -35.61 6.45 40.55
CA THR A 204 -34.88 7.60 41.15
C THR A 204 -34.50 8.58 40.01
N LEU A 205 -35.31 9.62 39.72
CA LEU A 205 -35.42 10.96 40.34
C LEU A 205 -34.43 12.00 39.77
N THR A 206 -34.91 12.72 38.76
CA THR A 206 -34.46 14.03 38.28
C THR A 206 -35.09 15.16 39.12
N HIS A 207 -34.37 16.26 39.38
CA HIS A 207 -34.90 17.43 40.10
C HIS A 207 -35.64 18.41 39.16
N VAL A 208 -36.74 19.01 39.66
CA VAL A 208 -37.77 19.77 38.92
C VAL A 208 -37.38 21.23 38.61
N ASN A 209 -36.09 21.58 38.57
CA ASN A 209 -35.67 22.96 38.22
C ASN A 209 -34.38 23.08 37.38
N GLY A 210 -34.05 22.06 36.58
CA GLY A 210 -33.18 22.24 35.40
C GLY A 210 -31.79 22.84 35.61
N THR A 211 -31.13 22.66 36.77
CA THR A 211 -29.75 23.15 36.97
C THR A 211 -28.74 22.00 37.04
N PRO A 212 -27.57 22.06 36.34
CA PRO A 212 -26.58 20.98 36.32
C PRO A 212 -25.80 20.85 37.63
N ILE A 213 -25.51 19.62 38.06
CA ILE A 213 -24.62 19.32 39.18
C ILE A 213 -23.16 19.45 38.69
N LYS A 214 -22.40 20.40 39.24
CA LYS A 214 -20.95 20.52 39.02
C LYS A 214 -20.21 19.39 39.76
N PRO A 215 -19.18 18.78 39.16
CA PRO A 215 -18.34 17.82 39.86
C PRO A 215 -17.49 18.52 40.94
N LEU A 216 -17.35 17.85 42.08
CA LEU A 216 -16.59 18.30 43.24
C LEU A 216 -15.10 18.51 42.90
N ALA A 217 -14.58 19.65 43.37
CA ALA A 217 -13.17 19.97 43.41
C ALA A 217 -12.40 19.07 44.40
N ALA A 218 -11.26 18.53 43.97
CA ALA A 218 -10.27 17.92 44.85
C ALA A 218 -9.49 19.02 45.60
N LYS A 219 -9.35 18.87 46.92
CA LYS A 219 -8.63 19.76 47.82
C LYS A 219 -7.66 18.95 48.69
N GLY A 220 -6.42 19.46 48.79
CA GLY A 220 -5.46 19.22 49.89
C GLY A 220 -4.40 18.14 49.58
N ALA A 221 -3.16 18.48 49.23
CA ALA A 221 -2.08 19.02 50.07
C ALA A 221 -1.42 17.98 50.99
N VAL A 222 -0.22 17.51 50.60
CA VAL A 222 0.84 17.07 51.52
C VAL A 222 2.18 17.60 51.01
N THR A 223 2.87 18.27 51.92
CA THR A 223 4.17 18.95 51.83
C THR A 223 5.33 18.05 52.27
N GLY A 224 6.52 18.33 51.73
CA GLY A 224 7.83 17.95 52.29
C GLY A 224 8.58 16.92 51.41
N LYS A 225 9.90 16.98 51.21
CA LYS A 225 10.96 17.78 51.83
C LYS A 225 12.22 17.58 50.96
N GLU A 226 13.05 18.62 50.88
CA GLU A 226 14.36 18.66 50.24
C GLU A 226 15.29 17.50 50.64
N ALA A 227 16.11 17.06 49.68
CA ALA A 227 17.50 16.65 49.95
C ALA A 227 18.35 16.87 48.69
N THR A 228 19.15 17.93 48.76
CA THR A 228 20.29 18.28 47.91
C THR A 228 21.35 17.18 47.97
N GLY A 229 21.87 16.77 46.82
CA GLY A 229 22.95 15.79 46.71
C GLY A 229 23.88 16.16 45.56
N ASP A 230 24.85 17.01 45.90
CA ASP A 230 25.99 17.44 45.10
C ASP A 230 27.06 16.32 45.10
N ALA A 231 27.51 15.92 43.91
CA ALA A 231 28.78 15.23 43.63
C ALA A 231 28.87 15.08 42.09
N GLY A 232 29.85 15.59 41.35
CA GLY A 232 31.23 15.88 41.72
C GLY A 232 32.15 14.80 41.13
N GLY A 233 32.73 15.08 39.96
CA GLY A 233 33.80 14.29 39.33
C GLY A 233 33.35 13.46 38.12
N SER A 234 34.15 13.23 37.10
CA SER A 234 35.52 13.63 36.83
C SER A 234 35.72 13.44 35.33
N ALA A 235 36.32 14.44 34.67
CA ALA A 235 36.90 14.29 33.35
C ALA A 235 37.89 13.11 33.35
N ARG A 236 37.83 12.29 32.29
CA ARG A 236 38.95 11.48 31.83
C ARG A 236 38.98 11.50 30.31
N ASP A 237 39.93 12.27 29.81
CA ASP A 237 40.52 12.14 28.49
C ASP A 237 41.07 10.72 28.30
N ALA A 238 40.82 10.12 27.14
CA ALA A 238 41.57 8.98 26.65
C ALA A 238 41.70 9.10 25.12
N SER A 239 42.69 9.89 24.72
CA SER A 239 43.31 9.82 23.39
C SER A 239 44.01 8.46 23.24
N GLY A 240 43.44 7.59 22.41
CA GLY A 240 44.03 6.31 22.02
C GLY A 240 44.39 6.31 20.55
N THR A 241 45.61 6.72 20.24
CA THR A 241 46.28 6.55 18.94
C THR A 241 46.65 5.08 18.78
N GLY A 242 46.10 4.40 17.77
CA GLY A 242 46.36 3.00 17.49
C GLY A 242 46.57 2.79 15.99
N ASP A 243 47.76 3.14 15.51
CA ASP A 243 48.29 2.68 14.23
C ASP A 243 48.34 1.15 14.23
N SER A 244 47.67 0.51 13.28
CA SER A 244 47.93 -0.89 12.94
C SER A 244 47.96 -1.03 11.42
N ARG A 245 49.20 -0.97 10.91
CA ARG A 245 49.60 -1.51 9.63
C ARG A 245 49.42 -3.02 9.67
N SER A 246 48.52 -3.56 8.86
CA SER A 246 48.60 -4.95 8.41
C SER A 246 48.70 -4.95 6.88
N GLY A 247 49.94 -5.12 6.41
CA GLY A 247 50.19 -5.56 5.05
C GLY A 247 49.79 -7.03 4.93
N GLY A 248 48.77 -7.30 4.13
CA GLY A 248 48.39 -8.64 3.70
C GLY A 248 48.71 -8.79 2.22
N SER A 249 49.74 -9.57 1.93
CA SER A 249 50.18 -9.94 0.59
C SER A 249 49.07 -10.54 -0.25
N GLY A 250 49.04 -10.18 -1.53
CA GLY A 250 48.17 -10.76 -2.53
C GLY A 250 48.40 -12.26 -2.68
N ALA A 251 47.31 -13.00 -2.61
CA ALA A 251 47.21 -14.33 -3.18
C ALA A 251 46.51 -14.19 -4.55
N GLU A 252 47.28 -14.37 -5.61
CA GLU A 252 46.77 -14.50 -6.97
C GLU A 252 45.97 -15.81 -7.04
N VAL A 253 44.65 -15.71 -7.22
CA VAL A 253 43.80 -16.86 -7.53
C VAL A 253 43.84 -17.05 -9.05
N PRO A 254 44.26 -18.20 -9.58
CA PRO A 254 44.29 -18.42 -11.02
C PRO A 254 42.86 -18.37 -11.58
N GLY A 255 42.72 -17.62 -12.68
CA GLY A 255 41.46 -17.40 -13.37
C GLY A 255 40.79 -18.71 -13.78
N VAL A 256 39.56 -18.88 -13.33
CA VAL A 256 38.60 -19.80 -13.93
C VAL A 256 37.89 -19.02 -15.03
N ASP A 257 38.22 -19.37 -16.26
CA ASP A 257 37.54 -18.92 -17.46
C ASP A 257 36.19 -19.65 -17.57
N VAL A 258 35.09 -18.91 -17.41
CA VAL A 258 33.71 -19.39 -17.62
C VAL A 258 33.09 -18.66 -18.81
N SER A 259 33.82 -18.59 -19.92
CA SER A 259 33.20 -18.44 -21.23
C SER A 259 32.66 -19.80 -21.70
N GLY A 260 31.36 -20.04 -21.60
CA GLY A 260 30.73 -21.17 -22.30
C GLY A 260 29.57 -21.91 -21.64
N VAL A 261 28.78 -21.30 -20.76
CA VAL A 261 27.48 -21.88 -20.38
C VAL A 261 26.38 -21.11 -21.11
N GLU A 262 26.04 -21.61 -22.31
CA GLU A 262 24.78 -21.27 -22.96
C GLU A 262 23.64 -21.99 -22.22
N VAL A 263 22.89 -21.24 -21.41
CA VAL A 263 21.63 -21.73 -20.86
C VAL A 263 20.57 -21.53 -21.93
N SER A 264 20.44 -22.53 -22.82
CA SER A 264 19.34 -22.58 -23.77
C SER A 264 18.01 -22.51 -23.03
N GLY A 265 17.20 -21.52 -23.42
CA GLY A 265 15.89 -21.24 -22.85
C GLY A 265 14.99 -22.47 -22.81
N VAL A 266 14.49 -22.77 -21.62
CA VAL A 266 13.35 -23.64 -21.44
C VAL A 266 12.11 -22.81 -21.73
N ASP A 267 11.58 -23.02 -22.93
CA ASP A 267 10.31 -22.46 -23.38
C ASP A 267 9.16 -23.19 -22.69
N VAL A 268 8.40 -22.49 -21.85
CA VAL A 268 7.23 -23.04 -21.13
C VAL A 268 5.94 -22.43 -21.68
N SER A 269 5.85 -22.23 -22.99
CA SER A 269 4.57 -22.01 -23.67
C SER A 269 4.03 -23.35 -24.19
N GLY A 270 3.20 -24.02 -23.40
CA GLY A 270 2.61 -25.29 -23.85
C GLY A 270 1.80 -26.04 -22.79
N VAL A 271 0.89 -25.35 -22.09
CA VAL A 271 -0.22 -26.02 -21.41
C VAL A 271 -1.52 -25.38 -21.90
N ASP A 272 -2.10 -26.03 -22.91
CA ASP A 272 -3.43 -25.73 -23.42
C ASP A 272 -4.47 -26.30 -22.45
N GLY A 273 -4.92 -25.46 -21.52
CA GLY A 273 -6.07 -25.74 -20.65
C GLY A 273 -7.40 -25.59 -21.40
N SER A 274 -7.63 -26.36 -22.45
CA SER A 274 -8.94 -26.48 -23.06
C SER A 274 -9.78 -27.53 -22.33
N GLY A 275 -10.83 -27.09 -21.62
CA GLY A 275 -11.94 -27.97 -21.25
C GLY A 275 -12.64 -27.62 -19.95
N VAL A 276 -13.72 -26.84 -20.04
CA VAL A 276 -15.07 -27.17 -19.55
C VAL A 276 -15.93 -25.90 -19.62
N GLY A 277 -16.85 -25.89 -20.58
CA GLY A 277 -17.90 -24.88 -20.71
C GLY A 277 -18.96 -25.10 -19.64
N GLY A 278 -18.78 -24.45 -18.49
CA GLY A 278 -19.83 -24.27 -17.49
C GLY A 278 -20.45 -22.90 -17.65
N SER A 279 -21.45 -22.76 -18.53
CA SER A 279 -22.30 -21.57 -18.61
C SER A 279 -23.28 -21.55 -17.43
N GLY A 280 -22.75 -21.45 -16.22
CA GLY A 280 -23.49 -21.01 -15.06
C GLY A 280 -23.32 -19.50 -14.98
N ALA A 281 -24.39 -18.73 -15.20
CA ALA A 281 -24.42 -17.33 -14.84
C ALA A 281 -24.32 -17.24 -13.32
N VAL A 282 -23.09 -17.27 -12.81
CA VAL A 282 -22.80 -16.94 -11.41
C VAL A 282 -23.29 -15.51 -11.23
N PRO A 283 -24.26 -15.26 -10.33
CA PRO A 283 -24.65 -13.89 -10.04
C PRO A 283 -23.36 -13.17 -9.61
N ARG A 284 -23.02 -12.13 -10.36
CA ARG A 284 -21.94 -11.20 -10.03
C ARG A 284 -22.39 -10.43 -8.79
N VAL A 285 -22.36 -11.11 -7.65
CA VAL A 285 -22.31 -10.46 -6.34
C VAL A 285 -21.11 -9.52 -6.46
N GLY A 286 -21.36 -8.22 -6.32
CA GLY A 286 -20.32 -7.21 -6.45
C GLY A 286 -19.18 -7.61 -5.55
N ALA A 287 -18.10 -8.13 -6.13
CA ALA A 287 -16.91 -8.43 -5.38
C ALA A 287 -16.39 -7.06 -4.97
N GLY A 288 -16.70 -6.66 -3.73
CA GLY A 288 -16.18 -5.44 -3.13
C GLY A 288 -14.70 -5.35 -3.45
N GLU A 289 -14.31 -4.20 -4.00
CA GLU A 289 -12.98 -4.05 -4.54
C GLU A 289 -11.95 -4.22 -3.42
N ALA A 290 -11.06 -5.18 -3.56
CA ALA A 290 -10.02 -5.43 -2.56
C ALA A 290 -9.14 -4.18 -2.35
N ASN A 291 -8.81 -3.90 -1.10
CA ASN A 291 -7.85 -2.86 -0.75
C ASN A 291 -6.44 -3.45 -0.69
N THR A 292 -5.40 -2.64 -0.88
CA THR A 292 -4.01 -3.11 -0.75
C THR A 292 -3.31 -2.40 0.38
N MET A 293 -2.85 -3.16 1.37
CA MET A 293 -1.94 -2.67 2.41
C MET A 293 -0.50 -2.80 1.93
N MET A 294 0.31 -1.80 2.20
CA MET A 294 1.73 -1.73 1.86
C MET A 294 2.56 -1.64 3.15
N LEU A 295 3.58 -2.49 3.25
CA LEU A 295 4.43 -2.63 4.43
C LEU A 295 5.91 -2.46 4.06
N ASP A 296 6.63 -1.70 4.89
CA ASP A 296 8.09 -1.55 4.82
C ASP A 296 8.77 -2.66 5.64
N LEU A 297 9.41 -3.59 4.94
CA LEU A 297 10.11 -4.71 5.56
C LEU A 297 11.32 -4.25 6.39
N ALA A 298 11.92 -3.10 6.07
CA ALA A 298 12.99 -2.51 6.86
C ALA A 298 12.50 -2.15 8.27
N ARG A 299 11.31 -1.55 8.34
CA ARG A 299 10.67 -1.18 9.60
C ARG A 299 10.26 -2.41 10.41
N VAL A 300 9.72 -3.44 9.74
CA VAL A 300 9.41 -4.72 10.38
C VAL A 300 10.67 -5.37 10.95
N LEU A 301 11.78 -5.35 10.21
CA LEU A 301 13.07 -5.89 10.66
C LEU A 301 13.62 -5.16 11.89
N ASP A 302 13.51 -3.83 11.94
CA ASP A 302 13.98 -3.05 13.08
C ASP A 302 13.21 -3.41 14.36
N LEU A 303 11.87 -3.50 14.26
CA LEU A 303 11.01 -3.93 15.38
C LEU A 303 11.23 -5.39 15.76
N TYR A 304 11.48 -6.26 14.78
CA TYR A 304 11.82 -7.65 14.99
C TYR A 304 13.12 -7.80 15.79
N ARG A 305 14.17 -7.05 15.43
CA ARG A 305 15.46 -7.04 16.15
C ARG A 305 15.29 -6.55 17.58
N GLU A 306 14.48 -5.53 17.81
CA GLU A 306 14.14 -5.06 19.15
C GLU A 306 13.45 -6.16 19.98
N ALA A 307 12.43 -6.82 19.40
CA ALA A 307 11.71 -7.91 20.07
C ALA A 307 12.60 -9.13 20.34
N ARG A 308 13.50 -9.46 19.40
CA ARG A 308 14.51 -10.53 19.53
C ARG A 308 15.50 -10.23 20.66
N ALA A 309 15.95 -8.99 20.81
CA ALA A 309 16.83 -8.59 21.90
C ALA A 309 16.16 -8.73 23.28
N GLN A 310 14.85 -8.50 23.36
CA GLN A 310 14.07 -8.66 24.60
C GLN A 310 13.77 -10.14 24.92
N ARG A 311 13.63 -10.99 23.90
CA ARG A 311 13.30 -12.42 24.04
C ARG A 311 14.15 -13.27 23.10
N PRO A 312 15.43 -13.52 23.45
CA PRO A 312 16.36 -14.24 22.56
C PRO A 312 15.89 -15.66 22.24
N ASP A 313 15.20 -16.33 23.17
CA ASP A 313 14.76 -17.72 23.02
C ASP A 313 13.44 -17.89 22.23
N ALA A 314 12.75 -16.80 21.88
CA ALA A 314 11.47 -16.88 21.17
C ALA A 314 11.66 -17.37 19.72
N GLY A 315 10.71 -18.13 19.17
CA GLY A 315 10.76 -18.48 17.74
C GLY A 315 10.59 -17.24 16.85
N THR A 316 11.23 -17.22 15.68
CA THR A 316 11.10 -16.12 14.69
C THR A 316 9.63 -15.86 14.33
N GLU A 317 8.87 -16.93 14.07
CA GLU A 317 7.43 -16.86 13.78
C GLU A 317 6.63 -16.24 14.93
N THR A 318 6.97 -16.57 16.18
CA THR A 318 6.33 -15.99 17.37
C THR A 318 6.57 -14.48 17.45
N LEU A 319 7.81 -14.04 17.24
CA LEU A 319 8.16 -12.62 17.25
C LEU A 319 7.47 -11.85 16.12
N LEU A 320 7.46 -12.39 14.90
CA LEU A 320 6.82 -11.75 13.75
C LEU A 320 5.30 -11.64 13.92
N ARG A 321 4.64 -12.67 14.47
CA ARG A 321 3.20 -12.64 14.79
C ARG A 321 2.82 -11.60 15.85
N GLU A 322 3.77 -11.12 16.63
CA GLU A 322 3.55 -10.03 17.58
C GLU A 322 3.88 -8.67 16.96
N VAL A 323 5.04 -8.56 16.30
CA VAL A 323 5.55 -7.32 15.72
C VAL A 323 4.65 -6.80 14.61
N VAL A 324 4.23 -7.67 13.69
CA VAL A 324 3.51 -7.26 12.48
C VAL A 324 2.12 -6.68 12.81
N PRO A 325 1.25 -7.34 13.59
CA PRO A 325 -0.03 -6.75 13.98
C PRO A 325 0.13 -5.46 14.79
N ARG A 326 1.15 -5.37 15.66
CA ARG A 326 1.42 -4.15 16.42
C ARG A 326 1.80 -2.98 15.51
N LEU A 327 2.62 -3.23 14.48
CA LEU A 327 2.99 -2.22 13.49
C LEU A 327 1.74 -1.73 12.73
N ILE A 328 0.90 -2.67 12.28
CA ILE A 328 -0.33 -2.37 11.52
C ILE A 328 -1.33 -1.59 12.37
N ALA A 329 -1.59 -2.04 13.61
CA ALA A 329 -2.51 -1.39 14.53
C ALA A 329 -2.05 0.03 14.91
N GLY A 330 -0.74 0.27 14.95
CA GLY A 330 -0.18 1.59 15.20
C GLY A 330 -0.46 2.61 14.09
N GLY A 331 -0.72 2.16 12.86
CA GLY A 331 -0.97 3.03 11.70
C GLY A 331 0.15 4.05 11.43
N GLY A 332 1.35 3.79 11.96
CA GLY A 332 2.49 4.70 11.93
C GLY A 332 3.38 4.50 10.69
N PRO A 333 4.56 5.14 10.68
CA PRO A 333 5.54 5.00 9.61
C PRO A 333 5.87 3.53 9.32
N GLY A 334 6.01 3.17 8.05
CA GLY A 334 6.23 1.81 7.61
C GLY A 334 4.97 1.02 7.22
N VAL A 335 3.78 1.61 7.36
CA VAL A 335 2.50 1.04 6.90
C VAL A 335 1.71 2.09 6.17
N THR A 336 1.17 1.75 5.00
CA THR A 336 0.20 2.60 4.32
C THR A 336 -0.78 1.74 3.51
N TRP A 337 -1.80 2.37 2.94
CA TRP A 337 -2.85 1.67 2.20
C TRP A 337 -3.09 2.35 0.86
N SER A 338 -3.50 1.58 -0.15
CA SER A 338 -3.87 2.14 -1.45
C SER A 338 -5.12 3.01 -1.31
N ARG A 339 -6.04 2.66 -0.41
CA ARG A 339 -7.17 3.49 0.04
C ARG A 339 -7.29 3.48 1.56
N PRO A 340 -7.87 4.52 2.19
CA PRO A 340 -8.13 4.49 3.63
C PRO A 340 -8.87 3.20 4.02
N PRO A 341 -8.34 2.42 4.98
CA PRO A 341 -8.87 1.10 5.27
C PRO A 341 -10.22 1.19 5.99
N ARG A 342 -11.13 0.29 5.65
CA ARG A 342 -12.40 0.13 6.35
C ARG A 342 -12.20 -0.65 7.67
N PRO A 343 -13.08 -0.48 8.67
CA PRO A 343 -13.01 -1.28 9.90
C PRO A 343 -13.06 -2.80 9.68
N GLY A 344 -13.75 -3.28 8.63
CA GLY A 344 -13.73 -4.69 8.23
C GLY A 344 -12.34 -5.15 7.79
N GLU A 345 -11.71 -4.39 6.88
CA GLU A 345 -10.37 -4.67 6.36
C GLU A 345 -9.31 -4.71 7.47
N LEU A 346 -9.36 -3.75 8.41
CA LEU A 346 -8.46 -3.75 9.57
C LEU A 346 -8.67 -4.98 10.45
N ARG A 347 -9.92 -5.42 10.66
CA ARG A 347 -10.22 -6.66 11.39
C ARG A 347 -9.71 -7.90 10.66
N THR A 348 -9.81 -7.93 9.32
CA THR A 348 -9.27 -9.01 8.50
C THR A 348 -7.75 -9.14 8.67
N VAL A 349 -7.03 -8.01 8.65
CA VAL A 349 -5.58 -7.99 8.76
C VAL A 349 -5.08 -8.28 10.19
N LEU A 350 -5.70 -7.67 11.20
CA LEU A 350 -5.30 -7.83 12.60
C LEU A 350 -5.83 -9.15 13.21
N GLY A 351 -6.78 -9.79 12.54
CA GLY A 351 -7.53 -10.92 13.06
C GLY A 351 -8.44 -10.55 14.23
N SER A 352 -9.10 -11.57 14.80
CA SER A 352 -10.03 -11.41 15.92
C SER A 352 -9.35 -11.22 17.29
N SER A 353 -8.04 -10.92 17.33
CA SER A 353 -7.30 -10.85 18.60
C SER A 353 -7.85 -9.72 19.49
N PRO A 354 -8.50 -10.04 20.62
CA PRO A 354 -9.14 -9.04 21.48
C PRO A 354 -8.12 -8.17 22.24
N GLU A 355 -6.86 -8.61 22.35
CA GLU A 355 -5.81 -7.92 23.09
C GLU A 355 -5.22 -6.68 22.38
N LEU A 356 -5.60 -6.45 21.12
CA LEU A 356 -5.14 -5.31 20.31
C LEU A 356 -6.24 -4.27 20.03
N ARG A 357 -7.39 -4.36 20.71
CA ARG A 357 -8.49 -3.38 20.62
C ARG A 357 -8.43 -2.33 21.71
#